data_AF-A0A9P0HP90-F1
#
_entry.id   AF-A0A9P0HP90-F1
#
_cell.length_a   1.000
_cell.length_b   1.000
_cell.length_c   1.000
_cell.angle_alpha   90.00
_cell.angle_beta   90.00
_cell.angle_gamma   90.00
#
_symmetry.space_group_name_H-M   'P 1'
#
loop_
_entity.id
_entity.type
_entity.pdbx_description
1 polymer ?
#
loop_
_entity_poly.entity_id
_entity_poly.type
_entity_poly.pdbx_seq_one_letter_code
_entity_poly.pdbx_strand_id
1 'polypeptide(L)'
;MVISKYRHISPTTLLIIATLFIFCCFSLVPRVVSFDNEPWDLLIFTQNWPRSVCNQWTEKGHQCRLVPNDTWTIHGIWPTKYGTIGPGFCNKTRPFSPEALYGIEKQLEQLWTPVEKHKKITALWSHEWLKHGTCAAVVPKLSTEFQYFNQGLEWMKDYNMYSVLTKAGVTPGNQYNITKIWDGVQSVLGKNPQVACYQDKQNASILLEVRICFNRTLELMDCDGTVVGGHKPSYHNLTNCDINKLVQYPVYSVHNIIKQETYRNTLVETYKFLKLVQWLTGSY
;
A
#
# COMPACT_ATOMS: atom_id res chain seq x y z
N MET A 1 -13.78 -70.07 52.73
CA MET A 1 -14.90 -69.12 52.55
C MET A 1 -14.34 -67.71 52.60
N VAL A 2 -14.00 -67.11 51.45
CA VAL A 2 -13.46 -65.75 51.36
C VAL A 2 -14.55 -64.90 50.71
N ILE A 3 -15.23 -64.08 51.51
CA ILE A 3 -16.25 -63.15 51.01
C ILE A 3 -15.50 -61.94 50.44
N SER A 4 -15.42 -61.86 49.12
CA SER A 4 -15.00 -60.64 48.43
C SER A 4 -16.03 -59.54 48.69
N LYS A 5 -15.69 -58.56 49.53
CA LYS A 5 -16.48 -57.33 49.68
C LYS A 5 -16.24 -56.44 48.46
N TYR A 6 -17.08 -56.60 47.44
CA TYR A 6 -17.19 -55.57 46.40
C TYR A 6 -17.74 -54.29 47.04
N ARG A 7 -16.91 -53.24 47.10
CA ARG A 7 -17.36 -51.91 47.49
C ARG A 7 -18.22 -51.36 46.36
N HIS A 8 -19.50 -51.13 46.66
CA HIS A 8 -20.42 -50.51 45.73
C HIS A 8 -20.02 -49.05 45.55
N ILE A 9 -19.47 -48.71 44.38
CA ILE A 9 -19.14 -47.32 44.03
C ILE A 9 -20.43 -46.68 43.53
N SER A 10 -20.85 -45.57 44.16
CA SER A 10 -22.07 -44.86 43.75
C SER A 10 -21.91 -44.31 42.32
N PRO A 11 -22.98 -44.30 41.50
CA PRO A 11 -22.97 -43.63 40.19
C PRO A 11 -22.51 -42.17 40.25
N THR A 12 -22.79 -41.47 41.36
CA THR A 12 -22.32 -40.09 41.58
C THR A 12 -20.80 -40.01 41.77
N THR A 13 -20.18 -41.00 42.39
CA THR A 13 -18.71 -41.06 42.54
C THR A 13 -18.03 -41.29 41.19
N LEU A 14 -18.61 -42.13 40.33
CA LEU A 14 -18.13 -42.33 38.96
C LEU A 14 -18.26 -41.04 38.13
N LEU A 15 -19.36 -40.30 38.28
CA LEU A 15 -19.56 -39.02 37.58
C LEU A 15 -18.53 -37.96 38.00
N ILE A 16 -18.27 -37.83 39.30
CA ILE A 16 -17.29 -36.88 39.83
C ILE A 16 -15.89 -37.22 39.31
N ILE A 17 -15.49 -38.49 39.36
CA ILE A 17 -14.19 -38.94 38.83
C ILE A 17 -14.07 -38.65 37.33
N ALA A 18 -15.12 -38.92 36.55
CA ALA A 18 -15.13 -38.64 35.10
C ALA A 18 -15.02 -37.13 34.80
N THR A 19 -15.73 -36.27 35.54
CA THR A 19 -15.64 -34.81 35.37
C THR A 19 -14.28 -34.25 35.77
N LEU A 20 -13.66 -34.76 36.84
CA LEU A 20 -12.32 -34.36 37.26
C LEU A 20 -11.26 -34.79 36.24
N PHE A 21 -11.40 -35.97 35.62
CA PHE A 21 -10.52 -36.41 34.54
C PHE A 21 -10.63 -35.52 33.29
N ILE A 22 -11.85 -35.12 32.91
CA ILE A 22 -12.06 -34.19 31.77
C ILE A 22 -11.42 -32.83 32.07
N PHE A 23 -11.61 -32.28 33.27
CA PHE A 23 -11.01 -31.00 33.66
C PHE A 23 -9.47 -31.06 33.73
N CYS A 24 -8.90 -32.19 34.15
CA CYS A 24 -7.45 -32.42 34.15
C CYS A 24 -6.86 -32.57 32.74
N CYS A 25 -7.60 -33.18 31.80
CA CYS A 25 -7.16 -33.29 30.41
C CYS A 25 -7.18 -31.95 29.66
N PHE A 26 -8.11 -31.04 29.99
CA PHE A 26 -8.16 -29.70 29.38
C PHE A 26 -7.11 -28.72 29.93
N SER A 27 -6.58 -28.95 31.14
CA SER A 27 -5.58 -28.07 31.77
C SER A 27 -4.13 -28.47 31.46
N LEU A 28 -3.90 -29.55 30.70
CA LEU A 28 -2.59 -30.03 30.29
C LEU A 28 -2.27 -29.81 28.81
N VAL A 29 -3.04 -28.99 28.08
CA VAL A 29 -2.56 -28.51 26.77
C VAL A 29 -1.50 -27.44 27.05
N PRO A 30 -0.20 -27.71 26.81
CA PRO A 30 0.78 -26.64 26.87
C PRO A 30 0.33 -25.57 25.88
N ARG A 31 0.12 -24.33 26.36
CA ARG A 31 0.12 -23.17 25.48
C ARG A 31 1.48 -23.20 24.79
N VAL A 32 1.51 -23.67 23.55
CA VAL A 32 2.60 -23.36 22.64
C VAL A 32 2.53 -21.85 22.49
N VAL A 33 3.31 -21.14 23.29
CA VAL A 33 3.64 -19.75 23.00
C VAL A 33 4.49 -19.86 21.75
N SER A 34 3.87 -19.71 20.58
CA SER A 34 4.64 -19.42 19.38
C SER A 34 5.32 -18.09 19.68
N PHE A 35 6.63 -18.13 19.85
CA PHE A 35 7.41 -16.95 19.54
C PHE A 35 7.24 -16.77 18.05
N ASP A 36 6.25 -15.97 17.68
CA ASP A 36 6.01 -15.54 16.32
C ASP A 36 7.26 -14.79 15.86
N ASN A 37 8.22 -15.54 15.30
CA ASN A 37 9.33 -15.01 14.52
C ASN A 37 8.80 -14.56 13.16
N GLU A 38 7.73 -13.80 13.20
CA GLU A 38 7.08 -13.31 12.01
C GLU A 38 8.02 -12.31 11.34
N PRO A 39 8.29 -12.45 10.03
CA PRO A 39 9.33 -11.66 9.36
C PRO A 39 9.04 -10.15 9.34
N TRP A 40 7.81 -9.75 9.65
CA TRP A 40 7.30 -8.38 9.68
C TRP A 40 5.92 -8.32 10.37
N ASP A 41 5.54 -7.13 10.84
CA ASP A 41 4.39 -6.90 11.73
C ASP A 41 3.13 -6.44 10.97
N LEU A 42 3.28 -5.58 9.96
CA LEU A 42 2.17 -5.03 9.17
C LEU A 42 2.56 -4.78 7.70
N LEU A 43 1.57 -4.46 6.88
CA LEU A 43 1.73 -4.01 5.49
C LEU A 43 1.43 -2.52 5.41
N ILE A 44 2.32 -1.75 4.78
CA ILE A 44 2.07 -0.34 4.46
C ILE A 44 1.65 -0.24 3.00
N PHE A 45 0.40 0.16 2.73
CA PHE A 45 -0.05 0.51 1.38
C PHE A 45 0.24 1.99 1.12
N THR A 46 1.15 2.24 0.19
CA THR A 46 1.67 3.57 -0.14
C THR A 46 1.07 4.04 -1.47
N GLN A 47 0.39 5.19 -1.44
CA GLN A 47 0.04 5.94 -2.64
C GLN A 47 0.91 7.20 -2.71
N ASN A 48 1.39 7.53 -3.91
CA ASN A 48 2.14 8.76 -4.16
C ASN A 48 1.34 9.72 -5.06
N TRP A 49 1.60 11.02 -4.90
CA TRP A 49 1.00 12.04 -5.73
C TRP A 49 1.87 12.27 -6.97
N PRO A 50 1.39 11.94 -8.19
CA PRO A 50 2.23 11.98 -9.39
C PRO A 50 2.83 13.34 -9.69
N ARG A 51 2.17 14.44 -9.30
CA ARG A 51 2.69 15.80 -9.53
C ARG A 51 3.95 16.04 -8.69
N SER A 52 3.91 15.64 -7.43
CA SER A 52 5.04 15.76 -6.51
C SER A 52 6.22 14.91 -6.96
N VAL A 53 5.97 13.64 -7.32
CA VAL A 53 7.01 12.75 -7.85
C VAL A 53 7.62 13.32 -9.13
N CYS A 54 6.78 13.81 -10.05
CA CYS A 54 7.26 14.39 -11.30
C CYS A 54 8.07 15.68 -11.11
N ASN A 55 7.64 16.57 -10.21
CA ASN A 55 8.39 17.79 -9.90
C ASN A 55 9.80 17.42 -9.39
N GLN A 56 9.90 16.52 -8.42
CA GLN A 56 11.18 16.04 -7.90
C GLN A 56 12.06 15.39 -8.98
N TRP A 57 11.45 14.67 -9.93
CA TRP A 57 12.17 14.00 -11.02
C TRP A 57 12.67 15.00 -12.09
N THR A 58 11.85 15.98 -12.45
CA THR A 58 12.20 17.02 -13.45
C THR A 58 13.24 18.00 -12.93
N GLU A 59 13.30 18.24 -11.61
CA GLU A 59 14.37 19.01 -10.98
C GLU A 59 15.78 18.44 -11.21
N LYS A 60 15.87 17.16 -11.58
CA LYS A 60 17.10 16.44 -11.95
C LYS A 60 17.33 16.39 -13.46
N GLY A 61 16.51 17.09 -14.25
CA GLY A 61 16.62 17.15 -15.72
C GLY A 61 15.97 15.96 -16.44
N HIS A 62 15.11 15.20 -15.76
CA HIS A 62 14.45 14.04 -16.35
C HIS A 62 13.02 14.34 -16.86
N GLN A 63 12.44 13.39 -17.59
CA GLN A 63 11.06 13.45 -18.08
C GLN A 63 10.14 12.55 -17.25
N CYS A 64 8.87 12.92 -17.15
CA CYS A 64 7.83 12.10 -16.53
C CYS A 64 6.90 11.49 -17.56
N ARG A 65 6.18 10.46 -17.15
CA ARG A 65 4.99 9.97 -17.84
C ARG A 65 3.78 10.85 -17.51
N LEU A 66 2.84 10.90 -18.45
CA LEU A 66 1.58 11.60 -18.24
C LEU A 66 0.67 10.70 -17.41
N VAL A 67 0.18 11.24 -16.30
CA VAL A 67 -0.83 10.61 -15.44
C VAL A 67 -2.04 11.54 -15.42
N PRO A 68 -3.29 11.04 -15.47
CA PRO A 68 -4.47 11.88 -15.39
C PRO A 68 -4.43 12.87 -14.21
N ASN A 69 -5.11 14.00 -14.35
CA ASN A 69 -5.29 14.92 -13.24
C ASN A 69 -6.06 14.24 -12.10
N ASP A 70 -5.88 14.76 -10.89
CA ASP A 70 -6.69 14.33 -9.75
C ASP A 70 -6.58 12.84 -9.41
N THR A 71 -5.46 12.21 -9.81
CA THR A 71 -5.23 10.78 -9.65
C THR A 71 -3.97 10.55 -8.83
N TRP A 72 -4.13 9.90 -7.68
CA TRP A 72 -3.01 9.28 -6.96
C TRP A 72 -2.62 7.98 -7.65
N THR A 73 -1.36 7.57 -7.53
CA THR A 73 -0.91 6.27 -8.04
C THR A 73 -0.39 5.41 -6.89
N ILE A 74 -0.51 4.11 -7.02
CA ILE A 74 0.10 3.16 -6.11
C ILE A 74 1.62 3.27 -6.27
N HIS A 75 2.31 3.42 -5.14
CA HIS A 75 3.76 3.23 -5.09
C HIS A 75 4.06 1.77 -4.74
N GLY A 76 3.48 1.26 -3.65
CA GLY A 76 3.75 -0.12 -3.21
C GLY A 76 2.97 -0.63 -2.02
N ILE A 77 3.15 -1.92 -1.73
CA ILE A 77 2.67 -2.61 -0.52
C ILE A 77 3.90 -3.13 0.21
N TRP A 78 4.21 -2.56 1.38
CA TRP A 78 5.50 -2.79 2.02
C TRP A 78 5.33 -3.53 3.34
N PRO A 79 5.68 -4.84 3.38
CA PRO A 79 5.90 -5.54 4.64
C PRO A 79 6.88 -4.79 5.51
N THR A 80 6.45 -4.45 6.72
CA THR A 80 7.18 -3.57 7.63
C THR A 80 7.21 -4.14 9.04
N LYS A 81 8.42 -4.17 9.62
CA LYS A 81 8.64 -4.40 11.04
C LYS A 81 8.65 -3.06 11.78
N TYR A 82 7.99 -2.99 12.93
CA TYR A 82 7.94 -1.79 13.77
C TYR A 82 9.34 -1.22 14.03
N GLY A 83 9.45 0.11 13.97
CA GLY A 83 10.71 0.82 14.13
C GLY A 83 11.68 0.70 12.94
N THR A 84 11.28 0.08 11.83
CA THR A 84 12.15 -0.14 10.66
C THR A 84 11.46 0.22 9.34
N ILE A 85 12.23 0.29 8.25
CA ILE A 85 11.73 0.56 6.88
C ILE A 85 11.62 -0.71 6.02
N GLY A 86 11.71 -1.89 6.63
CA GLY A 86 11.77 -3.18 5.93
C GLY A 86 11.07 -4.28 6.72
N PRO A 87 11.20 -5.56 6.30
CA PRO A 87 12.29 -6.12 5.52
C PRO A 87 12.20 -5.82 4.01
N GLY A 88 13.28 -6.12 3.28
CA GLY A 88 13.29 -6.05 1.83
C GLY A 88 14.14 -7.16 1.22
N PHE A 89 13.83 -7.53 -0.02
CA PHE A 89 14.54 -8.55 -0.81
C PHE A 89 14.58 -9.93 -0.12
N CYS A 90 13.46 -10.37 0.45
CA CYS A 90 13.40 -11.57 1.29
C CYS A 90 13.65 -12.88 0.55
N ASN A 91 13.38 -12.94 -0.76
CA ASN A 91 13.58 -14.16 -1.52
C ASN A 91 14.13 -13.91 -2.94
N LYS A 92 15.42 -14.18 -3.13
CA LYS A 92 16.10 -14.02 -4.43
C LYS A 92 15.77 -15.13 -5.45
N THR A 93 15.17 -16.24 -5.03
CA THR A 93 14.80 -17.35 -5.93
C THR A 93 13.44 -17.12 -6.61
N ARG A 94 12.75 -16.02 -6.29
CA ARG A 94 11.50 -15.60 -6.90
C ARG A 94 11.71 -14.36 -7.77
N PRO A 95 12.22 -14.52 -9.01
CA PRO A 95 12.34 -13.41 -9.94
C PRO A 95 10.98 -12.82 -10.28
N PHE A 96 10.97 -11.61 -10.84
CA PHE A 96 9.77 -10.99 -11.39
C PHE A 96 9.50 -11.52 -12.80
N SER A 97 8.26 -11.91 -13.09
CA SER A 97 7.79 -12.34 -14.40
C SER A 97 6.59 -11.48 -14.82
N PRO A 98 6.75 -10.58 -15.82
CA PRO A 98 5.65 -9.79 -16.35
C PRO A 98 4.43 -10.63 -16.78
N GLU A 99 4.67 -11.84 -17.27
CA GLU A 99 3.65 -12.78 -17.73
C GLU A 99 2.73 -13.24 -16.58
N ALA A 100 3.21 -13.23 -15.34
CA ALA A 100 2.41 -13.53 -14.16
C ALA A 100 1.32 -12.47 -13.88
N LEU A 101 1.37 -11.31 -14.56
CA LEU A 101 0.41 -10.21 -14.41
C LEU A 101 -0.68 -10.24 -15.49
N TYR A 102 -0.79 -11.34 -16.23
CA TYR A 102 -1.78 -11.51 -17.28
C TYR A 102 -3.20 -11.18 -16.79
N GLY A 103 -3.88 -10.27 -17.48
CA GLY A 103 -5.25 -9.84 -17.21
C GLY A 103 -5.38 -8.57 -16.36
N ILE A 104 -4.31 -8.12 -15.69
CA ILE A 104 -4.33 -6.90 -14.86
C ILE A 104 -3.35 -5.82 -15.32
N GLU A 105 -2.63 -6.04 -16.44
CA GLU A 105 -1.58 -5.14 -16.92
C GLU A 105 -2.11 -3.73 -17.18
N LYS A 106 -3.26 -3.61 -17.86
CA LYS A 106 -3.87 -2.30 -18.15
C LYS A 106 -4.25 -1.53 -16.88
N GLN A 107 -4.68 -2.24 -15.83
CA GLN A 107 -4.99 -1.61 -14.56
C GLN A 107 -3.71 -1.14 -13.86
N LEU A 108 -2.64 -1.94 -13.91
CA LEU A 108 -1.33 -1.54 -13.39
C LEU A 108 -0.75 -0.35 -14.15
N GLU A 109 -0.88 -0.30 -15.48
CA GLU A 109 -0.46 0.84 -16.31
C GLU A 109 -1.22 2.13 -16.00
N GLN A 110 -2.40 2.05 -15.39
CA GLN A 110 -3.21 3.21 -15.01
C GLN A 110 -3.01 3.62 -13.56
N LEU A 111 -3.04 2.63 -12.65
CA LEU A 111 -3.13 2.86 -11.21
C LEU A 111 -1.80 2.65 -10.48
N TRP A 112 -0.90 1.84 -11.03
CA TRP A 112 0.43 1.55 -10.47
C TRP A 112 1.53 1.92 -11.48
N THR A 113 1.33 2.98 -12.25
CA THR A 113 2.28 3.40 -13.28
C THR A 113 3.53 4.02 -12.67
N PRO A 114 4.73 3.76 -13.22
CA PRO A 114 5.88 4.60 -12.93
C PRO A 114 5.56 6.03 -13.39
N VAL A 115 5.64 7.01 -12.49
CA VAL A 115 5.52 8.43 -12.84
C VAL A 115 6.79 8.90 -13.54
N GLU A 116 7.94 8.42 -13.05
CA GLU A 116 9.25 8.66 -13.64
C GLU A 116 9.36 7.91 -14.98
N LYS A 117 9.80 8.61 -16.05
CA LYS A 117 9.96 7.97 -17.36
C LYS A 117 11.22 7.12 -17.39
N HIS A 118 11.08 5.83 -17.10
CA HIS A 118 12.15 4.83 -17.27
C HIS A 118 12.15 4.19 -18.67
N LYS A 119 13.23 3.46 -18.98
CA LYS A 119 13.36 2.66 -20.23
C LYS A 119 12.31 1.56 -20.35
N LYS A 120 11.93 0.91 -19.24
CA LYS A 120 10.93 -0.16 -19.20
C LYS A 120 9.76 0.25 -18.32
N ILE A 121 8.52 0.01 -18.76
CA ILE A 121 7.31 0.28 -17.97
C ILE A 121 7.22 -0.60 -16.72
N THR A 122 7.73 -1.83 -16.81
CA THR A 122 7.71 -2.83 -15.75
C THR A 122 8.80 -2.63 -14.69
N ALA A 123 9.65 -1.60 -14.81
CA ALA A 123 10.76 -1.39 -13.89
C ALA A 123 10.29 -1.18 -12.45
N LEU A 124 9.20 -0.42 -12.25
CA LEU A 124 8.59 -0.23 -10.94
C LEU A 124 8.04 -1.54 -10.38
N TRP A 125 7.24 -2.28 -11.16
CA TRP A 125 6.65 -3.55 -10.71
C TRP A 125 7.72 -4.59 -10.37
N SER A 126 8.77 -4.66 -11.17
CA SER A 126 9.91 -5.53 -10.87
C SER A 126 10.58 -5.16 -9.55
N HIS A 127 10.79 -3.86 -9.29
CA HIS A 127 11.34 -3.39 -8.01
C HIS A 127 10.42 -3.74 -6.84
N GLU A 128 9.14 -3.41 -6.95
CA GLU A 128 8.15 -3.64 -5.89
C GLU A 128 7.99 -5.13 -5.57
N TRP A 129 7.96 -6.00 -6.57
CA TRP A 129 7.91 -7.44 -6.33
C TRP A 129 9.18 -7.94 -5.65
N LEU A 130 10.36 -7.68 -6.25
CA LEU A 130 11.62 -8.23 -5.76
C LEU A 130 11.94 -7.75 -4.35
N LYS A 131 11.68 -6.47 -4.06
CA LYS A 131 11.98 -5.87 -2.76
C LYS A 131 10.88 -6.16 -1.73
N HIS A 132 9.61 -6.06 -2.07
CA HIS A 132 8.51 -6.07 -1.10
C HIS A 132 7.58 -7.27 -1.27
N GLY A 133 7.16 -7.59 -2.49
CA GLY A 133 6.28 -8.73 -2.77
C GLY A 133 6.86 -10.07 -2.33
N THR A 134 8.17 -10.30 -2.50
CA THR A 134 8.84 -11.51 -2.02
C THR A 134 8.78 -11.68 -0.51
N CYS A 135 8.71 -10.58 0.25
CA CYS A 135 8.52 -10.58 1.70
C CYS A 135 7.04 -10.79 2.10
N ALA A 136 6.11 -10.24 1.31
CA ALA A 136 4.68 -10.35 1.54
C ALA A 136 4.16 -11.78 1.27
N ALA A 137 4.87 -12.54 0.45
CA ALA A 137 4.45 -13.85 -0.03
C ALA A 137 4.31 -14.96 1.03
N VAL A 138 4.66 -14.68 2.29
CA VAL A 138 4.33 -15.53 3.44
C VAL A 138 2.83 -15.49 3.78
N VAL A 139 2.12 -14.43 3.36
CA VAL A 139 0.66 -14.34 3.45
C VAL A 139 0.05 -15.06 2.25
N PRO A 140 -0.83 -16.07 2.44
CA PRO A 140 -1.39 -16.85 1.33
C PRO A 140 -2.10 -16.00 0.27
N LYS A 141 -2.78 -14.93 0.68
CA LYS A 141 -3.48 -13.98 -0.21
C LYS A 141 -2.53 -13.08 -1.02
N LEU A 142 -1.23 -13.10 -0.76
CA LEU A 142 -0.19 -12.31 -1.43
C LEU A 142 0.94 -13.18 -1.98
N SER A 143 0.73 -14.50 -2.05
CA SER A 143 1.80 -15.49 -2.24
C SER A 143 2.41 -15.53 -3.64
N THR A 144 1.76 -14.90 -4.62
CA THR A 144 2.15 -14.82 -6.03
C THR A 144 2.21 -13.37 -6.51
N GLU A 145 2.90 -13.12 -7.63
CA GLU A 145 2.95 -11.79 -8.27
C GLU A 145 1.53 -11.27 -8.55
N PHE A 146 0.70 -12.06 -9.23
CA PHE A 146 -0.69 -11.70 -9.51
C PHE A 146 -1.44 -11.29 -8.25
N GLN A 147 -1.41 -12.12 -7.21
CA GLN A 147 -2.11 -11.86 -5.96
C GLN A 147 -1.63 -10.57 -5.26
N TYR A 148 -0.32 -10.35 -5.20
CA TYR A 148 0.27 -9.16 -4.60
C TYR A 148 -0.16 -7.88 -5.34
N PHE A 149 -0.05 -7.87 -6.67
CA PHE A 149 -0.43 -6.71 -7.48
C PHE A 149 -1.94 -6.49 -7.51
N ASN A 150 -2.73 -7.56 -7.63
CA ASN A 150 -4.19 -7.47 -7.62
C ASN A 150 -4.69 -6.93 -6.28
N GLN A 151 -4.09 -7.31 -5.14
CA GLN A 151 -4.48 -6.76 -3.84
C GLN A 151 -4.27 -5.23 -3.77
N GLY A 152 -3.17 -4.73 -4.35
CA GLY A 152 -2.92 -3.28 -4.41
C GLY A 152 -3.94 -2.55 -5.29
N LEU A 153 -4.37 -3.16 -6.39
CA LEU A 153 -5.44 -2.63 -7.23
C LEU A 153 -6.79 -2.58 -6.49
N GLU A 154 -7.12 -3.63 -5.72
CA GLU A 154 -8.31 -3.66 -4.86
C GLU A 154 -8.26 -2.57 -3.80
N TRP A 155 -7.14 -2.42 -3.08
CA TRP A 155 -6.99 -1.35 -2.09
C TRP A 155 -7.00 0.04 -2.71
N MET A 156 -6.49 0.21 -3.94
CA MET A 156 -6.58 1.49 -4.65
C MET A 156 -8.02 1.88 -4.98
N LYS A 157 -8.87 0.89 -5.26
CA LYS A 157 -10.31 1.10 -5.48
C LYS A 157 -11.01 1.52 -4.19
N ASP A 158 -10.72 0.82 -3.09
CA ASP A 158 -11.43 1.02 -1.82
C ASP A 158 -10.92 2.24 -1.03
N TYR A 159 -9.62 2.54 -1.13
CA TYR A 159 -8.93 3.55 -0.33
C TYR A 159 -8.21 4.58 -1.20
N ASN A 160 -8.85 5.03 -2.28
CA ASN A 160 -8.29 6.06 -3.15
C ASN A 160 -8.02 7.37 -2.38
N MET A 161 -6.74 7.80 -2.32
CA MET A 161 -6.36 8.98 -1.52
C MET A 161 -6.93 10.30 -2.05
N TYR A 162 -7.25 10.42 -3.34
CA TYR A 162 -7.96 11.61 -3.83
C TYR A 162 -9.34 11.72 -3.18
N SER A 163 -10.10 10.63 -3.14
CA SER A 163 -11.44 10.61 -2.53
C SER A 163 -11.38 10.84 -1.02
N VAL A 164 -10.43 10.18 -0.34
CA VAL A 164 -10.24 10.31 1.12
C VAL A 164 -9.89 11.75 1.49
N LEU A 165 -8.90 12.35 0.84
CA LEU A 165 -8.50 13.73 1.12
C LEU A 165 -9.60 14.73 0.77
N THR A 166 -10.30 14.53 -0.35
CA THR A 166 -11.42 15.41 -0.75
C THR A 166 -12.55 15.39 0.29
N LYS A 167 -12.92 14.21 0.82
CA LYS A 167 -13.92 14.09 1.90
C LYS A 167 -13.49 14.82 3.17
N ALA A 168 -12.18 14.92 3.43
CA ALA A 168 -11.63 15.68 4.54
C ALA A 168 -11.50 17.20 4.26
N GLY A 169 -11.88 17.68 3.06
CA GLY A 169 -11.71 19.07 2.64
C GLY A 169 -10.27 19.43 2.23
N VAL A 170 -9.45 18.44 1.91
CA VAL A 170 -8.07 18.60 1.43
C VAL A 170 -8.04 18.32 -0.08
N THR A 171 -7.82 19.37 -0.88
CA THR A 171 -7.89 19.31 -2.35
C THR A 171 -6.60 19.85 -2.98
N PRO A 172 -6.21 19.34 -4.17
CA PRO A 172 -5.01 19.82 -4.84
C PRO A 172 -5.18 21.30 -5.25
N GLY A 173 -4.06 22.03 -5.30
CA GLY A 173 -4.00 23.46 -5.58
C GLY A 173 -3.94 24.33 -4.31
N ASN A 174 -4.09 23.73 -3.14
CA ASN A 174 -4.08 24.42 -1.85
C ASN A 174 -2.87 24.02 -0.99
N GLN A 175 -2.74 24.68 0.17
CA GLN A 175 -1.74 24.37 1.19
C GLN A 175 -2.43 24.16 2.53
N TYR A 176 -1.91 23.23 3.34
CA TYR A 176 -2.55 22.81 4.59
C TYR A 176 -1.52 22.61 5.69
N ASN A 177 -1.91 22.84 6.95
CA ASN A 177 -1.15 22.29 8.07
C ASN A 177 -1.12 20.76 7.95
N ILE A 178 0.01 20.15 8.26
CA ILE A 178 0.15 18.69 8.20
C ILE A 178 -0.90 17.97 9.07
N THR A 179 -1.25 18.55 10.23
CA THR A 179 -2.30 18.03 11.10
C THR A 179 -3.64 17.94 10.39
N LYS A 180 -4.02 18.92 9.57
CA LYS A 180 -5.26 18.89 8.78
C LYS A 180 -5.29 17.73 7.78
N ILE A 181 -4.15 17.40 7.16
CA ILE A 181 -4.03 16.28 6.23
C ILE A 181 -4.14 14.95 7.00
N TRP A 182 -3.35 14.81 8.07
CA TRP A 182 -3.29 13.61 8.89
C TRP A 182 -4.63 13.31 9.58
N ASP A 183 -5.19 14.29 10.31
CA ASP A 183 -6.50 14.17 11.00
C ASP A 183 -7.62 13.96 9.98
N GLY A 184 -7.50 14.56 8.79
CA GLY A 184 -8.45 14.37 7.69
C GLY A 184 -8.55 12.92 7.26
N VAL A 185 -7.41 12.28 6.97
CA VAL A 185 -7.37 10.86 6.60
C VAL A 185 -7.85 9.97 7.75
N GLN A 186 -7.42 10.26 8.99
CA GLN A 186 -7.87 9.53 10.18
C GLN A 186 -9.39 9.62 10.34
N SER A 187 -9.99 10.81 10.17
CA SER A 187 -11.43 11.01 10.33
C SER A 187 -12.28 10.25 9.32
N VAL A 188 -11.76 10.03 8.10
CA VAL A 188 -12.46 9.33 7.03
C VAL A 188 -12.30 7.81 7.14
N LEU A 189 -11.12 7.34 7.56
CA LEU A 189 -10.78 5.91 7.57
C LEU A 189 -10.83 5.27 8.96
N GLY A 190 -10.93 6.08 10.02
CA GLY A 190 -10.90 5.62 11.41
C GLY A 190 -9.57 5.04 11.86
N LYS A 191 -8.49 5.25 11.09
CA LYS A 191 -7.16 4.68 11.31
C LYS A 191 -6.04 5.69 11.11
N ASN A 192 -5.01 5.59 11.93
CA ASN A 192 -3.86 6.48 11.92
C ASN A 192 -2.99 6.25 10.65
N PRO A 193 -2.86 7.24 9.75
CA PRO A 193 -2.07 7.11 8.53
C PRO A 193 -0.60 7.50 8.73
N GLN A 194 0.21 7.28 7.68
CA GLN A 194 1.45 8.02 7.47
C GLN A 194 1.26 9.08 6.38
N VAL A 195 1.88 10.25 6.55
CA VAL A 195 1.92 11.30 5.52
C VAL A 195 3.36 11.69 5.25
N ALA A 196 3.81 11.55 4.02
CA ALA A 196 5.19 11.87 3.64
C ALA A 196 5.27 13.11 2.75
N CYS A 197 6.30 13.92 2.97
CA CYS A 197 6.63 15.08 2.16
C CYS A 197 8.08 15.01 1.65
N TYR A 198 8.37 15.75 0.58
CA TYR A 198 9.73 16.15 0.25
C TYR A 198 9.90 17.66 0.44
N GLN A 199 11.14 18.10 0.62
CA GLN A 199 11.49 19.52 0.59
C GLN A 199 12.01 19.87 -0.79
N ASP A 200 11.42 20.88 -1.43
CA ASP A 200 11.91 21.38 -2.72
C ASP A 200 13.14 22.30 -2.55
N LYS A 201 13.69 22.79 -3.66
CA LYS A 201 14.86 23.69 -3.65
C LYS A 201 14.58 25.04 -2.99
N GLN A 202 13.31 25.43 -2.84
CA GLN A 202 12.88 26.64 -2.14
C GLN A 202 12.54 26.38 -0.66
N ASN A 203 12.85 25.18 -0.15
CA ASN A 203 12.57 24.75 1.21
C ASN A 203 11.06 24.70 1.54
N ALA A 204 10.20 24.58 0.53
CA ALA A 204 8.78 24.32 0.71
C ALA A 204 8.54 22.84 0.98
N SER A 205 7.58 22.54 1.86
CA SER A 205 7.16 21.17 2.14
C SER A 205 6.08 20.75 1.15
N ILE A 206 6.34 19.72 0.35
CA ILE A 206 5.44 19.27 -0.72
C ILE A 206 4.90 17.88 -0.38
N LEU A 207 3.58 17.72 -0.37
CA LEU A 207 2.91 16.44 -0.11
C LEU A 207 3.34 15.41 -1.16
N LEU A 208 3.97 14.32 -0.74
CA LEU A 208 4.50 13.29 -1.63
C LEU A 208 3.66 12.02 -1.59
N GLU A 209 3.41 11.50 -0.38
CA GLU A 209 2.75 10.22 -0.17
C GLU A 209 1.74 10.29 0.96
N VAL A 210 0.68 9.51 0.84
CA VAL A 210 -0.18 9.14 1.98
C VAL A 210 -0.23 7.62 2.01
N ARG A 211 -0.04 7.08 3.21
CA ARG A 211 0.10 5.64 3.41
C ARG A 211 -0.82 5.18 4.52
N ILE A 212 -1.42 4.02 4.33
CA ILE A 212 -2.33 3.39 5.28
C ILE A 212 -1.85 1.96 5.55
N CYS A 213 -2.18 1.42 6.72
CA CYS A 213 -1.61 0.16 7.17
C CYS A 213 -2.66 -0.95 7.22
N PHE A 214 -2.22 -2.17 6.98
CA PHE A 214 -3.03 -3.38 7.05
C PHE A 214 -2.33 -4.44 7.88
N ASN A 215 -3.11 -5.20 8.62
CA ASN A 215 -2.61 -6.38 9.31
C ASN A 215 -2.39 -7.53 8.32
N ARG A 216 -1.92 -8.68 8.83
CA ARG A 216 -1.66 -9.88 8.02
C ARG A 216 -2.93 -10.57 7.48
N THR A 217 -4.10 -10.26 8.05
CA THR A 217 -5.40 -10.69 7.52
C THR A 217 -5.95 -9.75 6.46
N LEU A 218 -5.20 -8.69 6.11
CA LEU A 218 -5.51 -7.66 5.11
C LEU A 218 -6.63 -6.71 5.53
N GLU A 219 -6.80 -6.52 6.83
CA GLU A 219 -7.74 -5.56 7.42
C GLU A 219 -7.02 -4.27 7.80
N LEU A 220 -7.70 -3.14 7.59
CA LEU A 220 -7.16 -1.82 7.87
C LEU A 220 -6.83 -1.68 9.36
N MET A 221 -5.63 -1.20 9.65
CA MET A 221 -5.13 -1.00 11.01
C MET A 221 -4.36 0.30 11.13
N ASP A 222 -4.07 0.68 12.37
CA ASP A 222 -3.30 1.87 12.67
C ASP A 222 -1.83 1.68 12.29
N CYS A 223 -1.21 2.72 11.73
CA CYS A 223 0.21 2.70 11.38
C CYS A 223 1.15 2.95 12.57
N ASP A 224 0.66 2.98 13.81
CA ASP A 224 1.47 3.27 14.99
C ASP A 224 2.67 2.31 15.12
N GLY A 225 3.82 2.84 15.59
CA GLY A 225 5.06 2.07 15.74
C GLY A 225 5.90 1.90 14.48
N THR A 226 5.42 2.33 13.31
CA THR A 226 6.20 2.39 12.05
C THR A 226 7.12 3.61 12.01
N VAL A 227 7.94 3.76 10.96
CA VAL A 227 8.79 4.97 10.76
C VAL A 227 8.52 5.64 9.42
N VAL A 228 8.65 6.96 9.38
CA VAL A 228 8.55 7.77 8.15
C VAL A 228 9.85 8.56 8.01
N GLY A 229 10.53 8.43 6.86
CA GLY A 229 11.80 9.13 6.62
C GLY A 229 12.98 8.69 7.49
N GLY A 230 12.93 7.51 8.11
CA GLY A 230 14.04 6.96 8.92
C GLY A 230 14.14 7.50 10.35
N HIS A 231 13.21 8.36 10.78
CA HIS A 231 13.13 8.85 12.16
C HIS A 231 12.10 8.03 12.96
N LYS A 232 12.43 7.70 14.24
CA LYS A 232 11.45 7.09 15.17
C LYS A 232 10.38 8.13 15.51
N PRO A 233 9.10 7.89 15.23
CA PRO A 233 8.07 8.88 15.48
C PRO A 233 7.75 9.01 16.97
N SER A 234 7.35 10.20 17.40
CA SER A 234 6.54 10.42 18.60
C SER A 234 5.05 10.38 18.23
N TYR A 235 4.15 10.24 19.21
CA TYR A 235 2.69 10.30 18.99
C TYR A 235 2.30 11.59 18.21
N HIS A 236 1.37 11.49 17.24
CA HIS A 236 1.05 12.47 16.16
C HIS A 236 2.09 12.70 15.03
N ASN A 237 3.30 12.12 15.10
CA ASN A 237 4.37 12.35 14.14
C ASN A 237 4.64 11.19 13.17
N LEU A 238 3.60 10.50 12.67
CA LEU A 238 3.73 9.58 11.52
C LEU A 238 3.89 10.35 10.21
N THR A 239 4.82 11.31 10.22
CA THR A 239 5.09 12.21 9.12
C THR A 239 6.53 12.70 9.16
N ASN A 240 7.14 12.87 7.99
CA ASN A 240 8.39 13.62 7.82
C ASN A 240 8.14 15.03 7.28
N CYS A 241 6.87 15.46 7.17
CA CYS A 241 6.54 16.82 6.78
C CYS A 241 6.91 17.79 7.91
N ASP A 242 7.32 19.00 7.54
CA ASP A 242 7.69 20.02 8.51
C ASP A 242 6.42 20.58 9.18
N ILE A 243 6.26 20.32 10.48
CA ILE A 243 5.08 20.73 11.25
C ILE A 243 4.91 22.25 11.35
N ASN A 244 5.99 23.02 11.11
CA ASN A 244 5.99 24.48 11.20
C ASN A 244 5.69 25.15 9.86
N LYS A 245 5.47 24.36 8.79
CA LYS A 245 5.19 24.86 7.45
C LYS A 245 3.86 24.33 6.96
N LEU A 246 3.23 25.11 6.08
CA LEU A 246 2.14 24.59 5.27
C LEU A 246 2.70 23.60 4.25
N VAL A 247 2.05 22.45 4.15
CA VAL A 247 2.31 21.42 3.15
C VAL A 247 1.55 21.80 1.87
N GLN A 248 2.28 21.93 0.77
CA GLN A 248 1.69 22.19 -0.53
C GLN A 248 1.15 20.89 -1.14
N TYR A 249 -0.07 20.94 -1.66
CA TYR A 249 -0.67 19.87 -2.44
C TYR A 249 -0.74 20.30 -3.92
N PRO A 250 0.32 20.06 -4.74
CA PRO A 250 0.49 20.75 -6.01
C PRO A 250 -0.42 20.24 -7.14
N VAL A 251 -0.73 21.11 -8.09
CA VAL A 251 -1.32 20.77 -9.40
C VAL A 251 -0.26 20.91 -10.50
N TYR A 252 -0.56 20.48 -11.74
CA TYR A 252 0.30 20.84 -12.87
C TYR A 252 0.38 22.35 -13.04
N SER A 253 1.55 22.88 -13.38
CA SER A 253 1.66 24.26 -13.83
C SER A 253 0.83 24.47 -15.10
N VAL A 254 0.22 25.65 -15.26
CA VAL A 254 -0.62 26.00 -16.42
C VAL A 254 0.11 25.72 -17.75
N HIS A 255 1.42 25.95 -17.81
CA HIS A 255 2.24 25.65 -18.98
C HIS A 255 2.28 24.15 -19.32
N ASN A 256 2.37 23.29 -18.31
CA ASN A 256 2.34 21.83 -18.49
C ASN A 256 0.93 21.33 -18.87
N ILE A 257 -0.13 21.98 -18.38
CA ILE A 257 -1.51 21.70 -18.78
C ILE A 257 -1.69 22.00 -20.28
N ILE A 258 -1.26 23.17 -20.75
CA ILE A 258 -1.33 23.55 -22.18
C ILE A 258 -0.53 22.59 -23.05
N LYS A 259 0.66 22.17 -22.60
CA LYS A 259 1.47 21.18 -23.31
C LYS A 259 0.79 19.80 -23.36
N GLN A 260 0.13 19.39 -22.29
CA GLN A 260 -0.63 18.13 -22.20
C GLN A 260 -1.86 18.16 -23.10
N GLU A 261 -2.60 19.26 -23.11
CA GLU A 261 -3.78 19.45 -23.95
C GLU A 261 -3.41 19.49 -25.44
N THR A 262 -2.34 20.21 -25.78
CA THR A 262 -1.78 20.22 -27.15
C THR A 262 -1.37 18.81 -27.60
N TYR A 263 -0.65 18.04 -26.76
CA TYR A 263 -0.23 16.68 -27.11
C TYR A 263 -1.40 15.71 -27.29
N ARG A 264 -2.42 15.80 -26.41
CA ARG A 264 -3.64 15.00 -26.52
C ARG A 264 -4.39 15.31 -27.82
N ASN A 265 -4.52 16.58 -28.16
CA ASN A 265 -5.16 17.02 -29.40
C ASN A 265 -4.40 16.50 -30.63
N THR A 266 -3.08 16.60 -30.66
CA THR A 266 -2.26 16.06 -31.76
C THR A 266 -2.44 14.55 -31.92
N LEU A 267 -2.47 13.79 -30.82
CA LEU A 267 -2.70 12.34 -30.87
C LEU A 267 -4.08 11.97 -31.40
N VAL A 268 -5.13 12.68 -30.98
CA VAL A 268 -6.50 12.47 -31.47
C VAL A 268 -6.59 12.76 -32.96
N GLU A 269 -6.01 13.88 -33.41
CA GLU A 269 -6.00 14.23 -34.84
C GLU A 269 -5.17 13.24 -35.67
N THR A 270 -4.03 12.78 -35.15
CA THR A 270 -3.21 11.74 -35.81
C THR A 270 -3.98 10.42 -35.91
N TYR A 271 -4.68 10.02 -34.84
CA TYR A 271 -5.51 8.82 -34.85
C TYR A 271 -6.67 8.91 -35.85
N LYS A 272 -7.37 10.06 -35.89
CA LYS A 272 -8.42 10.33 -36.89
C LYS A 272 -7.87 10.25 -38.31
N PHE A 273 -6.70 10.84 -38.55
CA PHE A 273 -6.04 10.80 -39.85
C PHE A 273 -5.66 9.37 -40.24
N LEU A 274 -5.06 8.59 -39.33
CA LEU A 274 -4.74 7.18 -39.58
C LEU A 274 -6.00 6.35 -39.87
N LYS A 275 -7.09 6.58 -39.14
CA LYS A 275 -8.39 5.94 -39.42
C LYS A 275 -8.95 6.32 -40.78
N LEU A 276 -8.82 7.58 -41.18
CA LEU A 276 -9.22 8.05 -42.51
C LEU A 276 -8.37 7.40 -43.62
N VAL A 277 -7.06 7.29 -43.43
CA VAL A 277 -6.16 6.61 -44.37
C VAL A 277 -6.53 5.13 -44.47
N GLN A 278 -6.74 4.43 -43.36
CA GLN A 278 -7.21 3.03 -43.35
C GLN A 278 -8.52 2.84 -44.13
N TRP A 279 -9.46 3.77 -43.98
CA TRP A 279 -10.71 3.79 -44.72
C TRP A 279 -10.48 3.97 -46.24
N LEU A 280 -9.60 4.90 -46.64
CA LEU A 280 -9.28 5.17 -48.05
C LEU A 280 -8.50 4.04 -48.73
N THR A 281 -7.62 3.34 -48.00
CA THR A 281 -6.77 2.29 -48.55
C THR A 281 -7.42 0.90 -48.46
N GLY A 282 -8.63 0.79 -47.92
CA GLY A 282 -9.32 -0.50 -47.70
C GLY A 282 -8.57 -1.43 -46.74
N SER A 283 -7.64 -0.88 -45.94
CA SER A 283 -6.78 -1.63 -45.02
C SER A 283 -7.44 -1.63 -43.64
N TYR A 284 -8.40 -2.52 -43.45
CA TYR A 284 -9.06 -2.75 -42.15
C TYR A 284 -8.39 -3.88 -41.38
#